data_AF-A0A645D948-F1
#
_entry.id   AF-A0A645D948-F1
#
_cell.length_a   1.000
_cell.length_b   1.000
_cell.length_c   1.000
_cell.angle_alpha   90.00
_cell.angle_beta   90.00
_cell.angle_gamma   90.00
#
_symmetry.space_group_name_H-M   'P 1'
#
loop_
_entity.id
_entity.type
_entity.pdbx_description
1 polymer ?
#
loop_
_entity_poly.entity_id
_entity_poly.type
_entity_poly.pdbx_seq_one_letter_code
_entity_poly.pdbx_strand_id
1 'polypeptide(L)' 'MPESARLVADLRARGHAAIISGAGPTVVVLGTEEMLDELARTPFQGFDRRLLHVGGPAHIVSICED' A
#
# COMPACT_ATOMS: atom_id res chain seq x y z
N MET A 1 -13.30 -9.84 5.36
CA MET A 1 -12.97 -8.40 5.43
C MET A 1 -13.73 -7.64 4.34
N PRO A 2 -14.98 -7.24 4.61
CA PRO A 2 -15.81 -6.57 3.61
C PRO A 2 -15.24 -5.22 3.14
N GLU A 3 -14.65 -4.45 4.05
CA GLU A 3 -14.15 -3.08 3.75
C GLU A 3 -12.95 -3.08 2.81
N SER A 4 -11.92 -3.91 3.06
CA SER A 4 -10.77 -4.03 2.14
C SER A 4 -11.18 -4.55 0.77
N ALA A 5 -12.12 -5.49 0.71
CA ALA A 5 -12.64 -6.01 -0.55
C ALA A 5 -13.39 -4.94 -1.35
N ARG A 6 -14.21 -4.12 -0.67
CA ARG A 6 -14.88 -2.96 -1.28
C ARG A 6 -13.87 -1.94 -1.79
N LEU A 7 -12.87 -1.59 -1.00
CA LEU A 7 -11.83 -0.65 -1.42
C LEU A 7 -11.05 -1.16 -2.65
N VAL A 8 -10.72 -2.45 -2.70
CA VAL A 8 -10.09 -3.07 -3.89
C VAL A 8 -10.99 -2.96 -5.12
N ALA A 9 -12.29 -3.23 -4.98
CA ALA A 9 -13.24 -3.08 -6.09
C ALA A 9 -13.32 -1.62 -6.57
N ASP A 10 -13.44 -0.67 -5.65
CA ASP A 10 -13.53 0.77 -5.95
C ASP A 10 -12.25 1.31 -6.61
N LEU A 11 -11.07 0.82 -6.21
CA LEU A 11 -9.78 1.19 -6.83
C LEU A 11 -9.63 0.58 -8.23
N ARG A 12 -10.00 -0.70 -8.40
CA ARG A 12 -9.93 -1.37 -9.71
C ARG A 12 -10.91 -0.77 -10.72
N ALA A 13 -12.10 -0.37 -10.29
CA ALA A 13 -13.07 0.32 -11.14
C ALA A 13 -12.53 1.66 -11.67
N ARG A 14 -11.56 2.27 -10.98
CA ARG A 14 -10.85 3.49 -11.41
C ARG A 14 -9.56 3.21 -12.20
N GLY A 15 -9.28 1.94 -12.53
CA GLY A 15 -8.11 1.55 -13.32
C GLY A 15 -6.84 1.28 -12.51
N HIS A 16 -6.90 1.29 -11.18
CA HIS A 16 -5.72 1.02 -10.35
C HIS A 16 -5.49 -0.49 -10.14
N ALA A 17 -4.24 -0.93 -10.22
CA ALA A 17 -3.85 -2.30 -9.92
C ALA A 17 -3.80 -2.54 -8.40
N ALA A 18 -4.99 -2.70 -7.80
CA ALA A 18 -5.17 -2.91 -6.36
C ALA A 18 -5.29 -4.41 -5.99
N ILE A 19 -4.70 -4.80 -4.85
CA ILE A 19 -4.77 -6.14 -4.28
C ILE A 19 -4.88 -6.08 -2.75
N ILE A 20 -5.36 -7.16 -2.12
CA ILE A 20 -5.17 -7.36 -0.68
C ILE A 20 -3.75 -7.92 -0.46
N SER A 21 -3.00 -7.34 0.47
CA SER A 21 -1.66 -7.80 0.84
C SER A 21 -1.74 -9.01 1.78
N GLY A 22 -1.34 -10.19 1.31
CA GLY A 22 -1.39 -11.42 2.09
C GLY A 22 -2.81 -11.78 2.54
N ALA A 23 -3.00 -11.98 3.84
CA ALA A 23 -4.33 -12.17 4.45
C ALA A 23 -5.07 -10.85 4.76
N GLY A 24 -4.45 -9.69 4.49
CA GLY A 24 -4.90 -8.32 4.77
C GLY A 24 -4.90 -7.94 6.26
N PRO A 25 -5.55 -6.81 6.63
CA PRO A 25 -6.52 -6.01 5.88
C PRO A 25 -5.95 -5.01 4.87
N THR A 26 -4.62 -4.90 4.82
CA THR A 26 -3.93 -3.91 3.98
C THR A 26 -4.25 -4.10 2.49
N VAL A 27 -4.57 -2.99 1.82
CA VAL A 27 -4.69 -2.92 0.37
C VAL A 27 -3.41 -2.31 -0.20
N VAL A 28 -2.84 -2.94 -1.22
CA VAL A 28 -1.67 -2.45 -1.96
C VAL A 28 -2.11 -2.07 -3.37
N VAL A 29 -1.62 -0.92 -3.84
CA VAL A 29 -1.79 -0.45 -5.22
C VAL A 29 -0.40 -0.35 -5.85
N LEU A 30 -0.26 -0.90 -7.05
CA LEU A 30 0.96 -0.77 -7.85
C LEU A 30 0.69 0.14 -9.05
N GLY A 31 1.63 1.03 -9.37
CA GLY A 31 1.60 1.83 -10.59
C GLY A 31 2.73 2.86 -10.62
N THR A 32 2.57 3.88 -11.46
CA THR A 32 3.58 4.94 -11.64
C THR A 32 3.58 5.91 -10.46
N GLU A 33 4.69 6.61 -10.27
CA GLU A 33 4.87 7.60 -9.20
C GLU A 33 3.77 8.68 -9.23
N GLU A 34 3.51 9.26 -10.41
CA GLU A 34 2.46 10.27 -10.59
C GLU A 34 1.06 9.79 -10.14
N MET A 35 0.70 8.56 -10.51
CA MET A 35 -0.58 7.96 -10.11
C MET A 35 -0.65 7.72 -8.59
N LEU A 36 0.45 7.27 -8.00
CA LEU A 36 0.51 6.98 -6.57
C LEU A 36 0.55 8.26 -5.71
N ASP A 37 1.13 9.34 -6.20
CA ASP A 37 1.14 10.66 -5.54
C ASP A 37 -0.27 11.28 -5.46
N GLU A 38 -1.10 11.07 -6.47
CA GLU A 38 -2.51 11.45 -6.43
C GLU A 38 -3.28 10.61 -5.38
N LEU A 39 -3.08 9.29 -5.38
CA LEU A 39 -3.71 8.38 -4.42
C LEU A 39 -3.27 8.63 -2.97
N ALA A 40 -2.00 8.98 -2.74
CA ALA A 40 -1.47 9.28 -1.42
C ALA A 40 -2.16 10.49 -0.77
N ARG A 41 -2.61 11.45 -1.59
CA ARG A 41 -3.36 12.64 -1.16
C ARG A 41 -4.85 12.39 -0.98
N THR A 42 -5.39 11.30 -1.54
CA THR A 42 -6.82 10.97 -1.47
C THR A 42 -7.16 10.29 -0.14
N PRO A 43 -8.11 10.78 0.66
CA PRO A 43 -8.52 10.11 1.89
C PRO A 43 -9.31 8.82 1.61
N PHE A 44 -9.01 7.78 2.39
CA PHE A 44 -9.78 6.53 2.41
C PHE A 44 -10.27 6.30 3.84
N GLN A 45 -11.58 6.40 4.06
CA GLN A 45 -12.16 6.26 5.39
C GLN A 45 -11.82 4.89 6.00
N GLY A 46 -11.27 4.90 7.22
CA GLY A 46 -10.86 3.68 7.92
C GLY A 46 -9.49 3.12 7.51
N PHE A 47 -8.76 3.79 6.62
CA PHE A 47 -7.44 3.35 6.15
C PHE A 47 -6.39 4.45 6.30
N ASP A 48 -5.26 4.07 6.91
CA ASP A 48 -4.02 4.84 6.80
C ASP A 48 -3.37 4.60 5.44
N ARG A 49 -2.67 5.62 4.95
CA ARG A 49 -1.99 5.59 3.65
C ARG A 49 -0.49 5.69 3.86
N ARG A 50 0.26 4.87 3.12
CA ARG A 50 1.72 4.87 3.11
C ARG A 50 2.17 4.80 1.66
N LEU A 51 2.88 5.82 1.20
CA LEU A 51 3.59 5.78 -0.07
C LEU A 51 4.92 5.04 0.16
N LEU A 52 5.18 4.01 -0.64
CA LEU A 52 6.31 3.10 -0.47
C LEU A 52 7.04 2.92 -1.79
N HIS A 53 8.30 2.52 -1.69
CA HIS A 53 9.10 2.05 -2.81
C HIS A 53 9.33 0.55 -2.66
N VAL A 54 9.74 -0.11 -3.76
CA VAL A 54 10.21 -1.49 -3.67
C VAL A 54 11.44 -1.53 -2.77
N GLY A 55 11.33 -2.30 -1.67
CA GLY A 55 12.41 -2.44 -0.70
C GLY A 55 13.62 -3.19 -1.26
N GLY A 56 14.79 -2.84 -0.76
CA GLY A 56 16.02 -3.61 -0.98
C GLY A 56 16.05 -4.91 -0.17
N PRO A 57 17.10 -5.72 -0.34
CA PRO A 57 17.30 -6.92 0.46
C PRO A 57 17.54 -6.60 1.94
N ALA A 58 17.23 -7.56 2.81
CA ALA A 58 17.59 -7.48 4.22
C ALA A 58 19.12 -7.46 4.41
N HIS A 59 19.59 -6.78 5.46
CA HIS A 59 21.01 -6.69 5.80
C HIS A 59 21.21 -6.87 7.30
N ILE A 60 22.39 -7.40 7.67
CA ILE A 60 22.76 -7.64 9.07
C ILE A 60 23.43 -6.38 9.62
N VAL A 61 22.97 -5.91 10.76
CA VAL A 61 23.57 -4.81 11.52
C VAL A 61 24.14 -5.35 12.82
N SER A 62 25.38 -4.98 13.16
CA SER A 62 25.97 -5.26 14.48
C SER A 62 25.71 -4.06 15.37
N ILE A 63 25.08 -4.29 16.52
CA ILE A 63 24.83 -3.27 17.52
C ILE A 63 25.98 -3.37 18.53
N CYS A 64 26.84 -2.36 18.62
CA CYS A 64 27.78 -2.25 19.75
C CYS A 64 26.98 -1.75 20.95
N GLU A 65 26.97 -2.52 22.02
CA GLU A 65 26.55 -2.03 23.34
C GLU A 65 27.79 -1.38 24.00
N ASP A 66 27.64 -0.12 24.44
CA ASP A 66 28.64 0.61 25.25
C ASP A 66 28.67 0.11 26.71
#